data_AF-A0AAW2ERB6-F1
#
_entry.id   AF-A0AAW2ERB6-F1
#
_cell.length_a   1.000
_cell.length_b   1.000
_cell.length_c   1.000
_cell.angle_alpha   90.00
_cell.angle_beta   90.00
_cell.angle_gamma   90.00
#
_symmetry.space_group_name_H-M   'P 1'
#
loop_
_entity.id
_entity.type
_entity.pdbx_description
1 polymer ?
#
loop_
_entity_poly.entity_id
_entity_poly.type
_entity_poly.pdbx_seq_one_letter_code
_entity_poly.pdbx_strand_id
1 'polypeptide(L)'
;MFSPAEDPYDVPPAWWEMDCVRYGISYNTVRSRLASVMGSHVVRLTDREYMMRLASRLQENYEARQRTRIEQRKLRVTSVVPELRKLVPKSLSRVARRRRQCAPKFDADAAKECKKLAQKLFLNDLHAGIKKSSSFTFISMREKLELNPMEM
;
A
#
# COMPACT_ATOMS: atom_id res chain seq x y z
N MET A 1 -52.89 36.54 10.75
CA MET A 1 -51.58 36.44 11.41
C MET A 1 -50.95 35.15 10.93
N PHE A 2 -49.86 35.23 10.17
CA PHE A 2 -49.17 34.04 9.68
C PHE A 2 -48.19 33.61 10.77
N SER A 3 -48.43 32.45 11.37
CA SER A 3 -47.48 31.80 12.26
C SER A 3 -46.31 31.32 11.39
N PRO A 4 -45.04 31.60 11.71
CA PRO A 4 -43.94 30.98 11.01
C PRO A 4 -43.99 29.50 11.41
N ALA A 5 -44.34 28.64 10.46
CA ALA A 5 -44.02 27.24 10.58
C ALA A 5 -42.50 27.18 10.62
N GLU A 6 -41.93 26.93 11.80
CA GLU A 6 -40.51 26.62 11.97
C GLU A 6 -40.21 25.45 11.03
N ASP A 7 -39.52 25.75 9.93
CA ASP A 7 -39.04 24.74 9.01
C ASP A 7 -38.01 23.90 9.78
N PRO A 8 -38.25 22.59 10.01
CA PRO A 8 -37.30 21.74 10.72
C PRO A 8 -35.95 21.58 9.99
N TYR A 9 -35.80 22.16 8.80
CA TYR A 9 -34.57 22.18 8.01
C TYR A 9 -33.79 23.51 8.06
N ASP A 10 -34.23 24.50 8.86
CA ASP A 10 -33.54 25.81 8.99
C ASP A 10 -32.33 25.77 9.95
N VAL A 11 -32.06 24.61 10.57
CA VAL A 11 -30.87 24.38 11.40
C VAL A 11 -29.75 23.83 10.50
N PRO A 12 -28.63 24.57 10.32
CA PRO A 12 -27.47 24.02 9.64
C PRO A 12 -27.05 22.74 10.36
N PRO A 13 -26.94 21.59 9.67
CA PRO A 13 -26.53 20.34 10.29
C PRO A 13 -25.24 20.59 11.05
N ALA A 14 -25.15 20.06 12.27
CA ALA A 14 -23.91 20.20 13.00
C ALA A 14 -22.78 19.53 12.21
N TRP A 15 -21.55 20.04 12.31
CA TRP A 15 -20.44 19.48 11.54
C TRP A 15 -20.16 18.00 11.87
N TRP A 16 -20.67 17.49 13.01
CA TRP A 16 -20.65 16.09 13.43
C TRP A 16 -21.84 15.24 12.92
N GLU A 17 -22.89 15.88 12.39
CA GLU A 17 -24.06 15.24 11.75
C GLU A 17 -23.89 15.08 10.24
N MET A 18 -22.87 15.72 9.66
CA MET A 18 -22.50 15.51 8.26
C MET A 18 -21.99 14.07 8.04
N ASP A 19 -22.40 13.47 6.92
CA ASP A 19 -22.00 12.12 6.50
C ASP A 19 -20.52 11.84 6.81
N CYS A 20 -20.28 10.78 7.61
CA CYS A 20 -18.94 10.50 8.14
C CYS A 20 -17.88 10.54 7.05
N VAL A 21 -16.85 11.36 7.26
CA VAL A 21 -15.76 11.61 6.30
C VAL A 21 -15.26 10.30 5.71
N ARG A 22 -15.34 10.18 4.38
CA ARG A 22 -14.86 9.02 3.63
C ARG A 22 -13.42 9.25 3.21
N TYR A 23 -12.55 8.32 3.57
CA TYR A 23 -11.14 8.32 3.21
C TYR A 23 -10.86 7.22 2.20
N GLY A 24 -10.23 7.58 1.08
CA GLY A 24 -9.64 6.64 0.15
C GLY A 24 -8.17 6.39 0.49
N ILE A 25 -7.74 5.13 0.52
CA ILE A 25 -6.32 4.81 0.67
C ILE A 25 -5.57 5.18 -0.62
N SER A 26 -4.62 6.12 -0.54
CA SER A 26 -3.85 6.61 -1.69
C SER A 26 -2.74 5.65 -2.13
N TYR A 27 -2.23 4.81 -1.24
CA TYR A 27 -1.12 3.92 -1.56
C TYR A 27 -1.56 2.75 -2.45
N ASN A 28 -1.05 2.70 -3.67
CA ASN A 28 -1.54 1.83 -4.76
C ASN A 28 -1.59 0.33 -4.42
N THR A 29 -0.57 -0.22 -3.76
CA THR A 29 -0.53 -1.67 -3.48
C THR A 29 -1.54 -2.07 -2.40
N VAL A 30 -1.79 -1.19 -1.43
CA VAL A 30 -2.83 -1.38 -0.44
C VAL A 30 -4.19 -1.16 -1.07
N ARG A 31 -4.34 -0.14 -1.93
CA ARG A 31 -5.57 0.16 -2.65
C ARG A 31 -6.06 -1.04 -3.48
N SER A 32 -5.18 -1.64 -4.29
CA SER A 32 -5.53 -2.80 -5.12
C SER A 32 -5.85 -4.03 -4.27
N ARG A 33 -5.09 -4.26 -3.20
CA ARG A 33 -5.34 -5.36 -2.26
C ARG A 33 -6.66 -5.19 -1.52
N LEU A 34 -6.97 -3.98 -1.05
CA LEU A 34 -8.21 -3.69 -0.34
C LEU A 34 -9.41 -3.84 -1.28
N ALA A 35 -9.31 -3.33 -2.52
CA ALA A 35 -10.33 -3.54 -3.54
C ALA A 35 -10.54 -5.03 -3.85
N SER A 36 -9.48 -5.85 -3.87
CA SER A 36 -9.60 -7.31 -4.07
C SER A 36 -10.25 -8.04 -2.89
N VAL A 37 -10.01 -7.62 -1.64
CA VAL A 37 -10.52 -8.29 -0.44
C VAL A 37 -11.92 -7.78 -0.05
N MET A 38 -12.14 -6.47 -0.14
CA MET A 38 -13.36 -5.80 0.32
C MET A 38 -14.29 -5.38 -0.82
N GLY A 39 -13.77 -5.18 -2.03
CA GLY A 39 -14.50 -4.60 -3.17
C GLY A 39 -14.32 -3.09 -3.28
N SER A 40 -14.00 -2.41 -2.17
CA SER A 40 -13.75 -0.97 -2.12
C SER A 40 -12.46 -0.65 -1.36
N HIS A 41 -11.90 0.53 -1.66
CA HIS A 41 -10.73 1.08 -0.97
C HIS A 41 -11.05 2.38 -0.20
N VAL A 42 -12.34 2.74 -0.20
CA VAL A 42 -12.89 3.93 0.46
C VAL A 42 -13.56 3.46 1.75
N VAL A 43 -13.18 4.07 2.86
CA VAL A 43 -13.60 3.69 4.21
C VAL A 43 -14.10 4.93 4.94
N ARG A 44 -15.19 4.81 5.70
CA ARG A 44 -15.65 5.88 6.59
C ARG A 44 -14.72 5.97 7.80
N LEU A 45 -14.47 7.18 8.30
CA LEU A 45 -13.68 7.36 9.51
C LEU A 45 -14.26 6.52 10.65
N THR A 46 -13.42 5.68 11.27
CA THR A 46 -13.77 4.83 12.43
C THR A 46 -14.90 3.80 12.24
N ASP A 47 -15.12 3.31 11.01
CA ASP A 47 -16.09 2.23 10.77
C ASP A 47 -15.62 0.89 11.36
N ARG A 48 -16.15 0.55 12.55
CA ARG A 48 -15.82 -0.69 13.26
C ARG A 48 -16.27 -1.94 12.50
N GLU A 49 -17.45 -1.91 11.89
CA GLU A 49 -17.99 -3.06 11.16
C GLU A 49 -17.14 -3.39 9.95
N TYR A 50 -16.74 -2.35 9.21
CA TYR A 50 -15.82 -2.48 8.10
C TYR A 50 -14.49 -3.10 8.54
N MET A 51 -13.90 -2.62 9.64
CA MET A 51 -12.62 -3.12 10.14
C MET A 51 -12.71 -4.57 10.62
N MET A 52 -13.80 -4.96 11.30
CA MET A 52 -14.03 -6.36 11.71
C MET A 52 -14.18 -7.28 10.50
N ARG A 53 -14.99 -6.88 9.51
CA ARG A 53 -15.18 -7.65 8.28
C ARG A 53 -13.89 -7.79 7.47
N LEU A 54 -13.09 -6.74 7.40
CA LEU A 54 -11.78 -6.76 6.77
C LEU A 54 -10.85 -7.77 7.45
N ALA A 55 -10.82 -7.78 8.79
CA ALA A 55 -10.00 -8.73 9.55
C ALA A 55 -10.39 -10.19 9.26
N SER A 56 -11.68 -10.51 9.28
CA SER A 56 -12.20 -11.85 8.97
C SER A 56 -11.80 -12.29 7.55
N ARG A 57 -12.01 -11.44 6.54
CA ARG A 57 -11.66 -11.76 5.15
C ARG A 57 -10.16 -11.89 4.91
N LEU A 58 -9.34 -11.12 5.63
CA LEU A 58 -7.89 -11.26 5.55
C LEU A 58 -7.44 -12.62 6.10
N GLN A 59 -8.05 -13.07 7.20
CA GLN A 59 -7.80 -14.37 7.81
C GLN A 59 -8.19 -15.51 6.86
N GLU A 60 -9.41 -15.48 6.31
CA GLU A 60 -9.89 -16.48 5.35
C GLU A 60 -8.97 -16.60 4.13
N ASN A 61 -8.56 -15.46 3.56
CA ASN A 61 -7.64 -15.43 2.43
C ASN A 61 -6.27 -16.02 2.77
N TYR A 62 -5.77 -15.76 3.98
CA TYR A 62 -4.53 -16.35 4.45
C TYR A 62 -4.65 -17.88 4.55
N GLU A 63 -5.71 -18.37 5.17
CA GLU A 63 -5.96 -19.81 5.32
C GLU A 63 -6.12 -20.50 3.97
N ALA A 64 -6.88 -19.93 3.04
CA ALA A 64 -7.05 -20.46 1.69
C ALA A 64 -5.69 -20.60 0.96
N ARG A 65 -4.83 -19.58 1.07
CA ARG A 65 -3.47 -19.63 0.51
C ARG A 65 -2.61 -20.70 1.17
N GLN A 66 -2.74 -20.89 2.48
CA GLN A 66 -2.01 -21.93 3.19
C GLN A 66 -2.48 -23.32 2.77
N ARG A 67 -3.78 -23.57 2.69
CA ARG A 67 -4.36 -24.84 2.22
C ARG A 67 -3.89 -25.18 0.82
N THR A 68 -3.96 -24.21 -0.10
CA THR A 68 -3.44 -24.35 -1.47
C THR A 68 -1.96 -24.76 -1.48
N ARG A 69 -1.13 -24.13 -0.63
CA ARG A 69 0.30 -24.47 -0.52
C ARG A 69 0.53 -25.89 0.02
N ILE A 70 -0.27 -26.31 0.99
CA ILE A 70 -0.21 -27.66 1.56
C ILE A 70 -0.61 -28.68 0.50
N GLU A 71 -1.70 -28.45 -0.23
CA GLU A 71 -2.17 -29.33 -1.31
C GLU A 71 -1.14 -29.45 -2.43
N GLN A 72 -0.55 -28.33 -2.87
CA GLN A 72 0.53 -28.35 -3.84
C GLN A 72 1.74 -29.16 -3.36
N ARG A 73 2.06 -29.11 -2.06
CA ARG A 73 3.13 -29.95 -1.49
C ARG A 73 2.74 -31.43 -1.49
N LYS A 74 1.51 -31.77 -1.13
CA LYS A 74 1.00 -33.15 -1.19
C LYS A 74 1.10 -33.71 -2.61
N LEU A 75 0.61 -32.97 -3.60
CA LEU A 75 0.69 -33.34 -5.02
C LEU A 75 2.12 -33.52 -5.50
N ARG A 76 3.06 -32.68 -5.07
CA ARG A 76 4.49 -32.85 -5.43
C ARG A 76 5.10 -34.13 -4.86
N VAL A 77 4.67 -34.54 -3.67
CA VAL A 77 5.13 -35.77 -3.01
C VAL A 77 4.52 -37.01 -3.67
N THR A 78 3.25 -36.96 -4.07
CA THR A 78 2.54 -38.09 -4.67
C THR A 78 2.68 -38.19 -6.19
N SER A 79 3.01 -37.10 -6.88
CA SER A 79 3.30 -37.14 -8.33
C SER A 79 4.50 -38.03 -8.61
N VAL A 80 4.63 -38.60 -9.81
CA VAL A 80 5.77 -39.45 -10.25
C VAL A 80 7.09 -38.65 -10.31
N VAL A 81 7.04 -37.32 -10.12
CA VAL A 81 8.18 -36.39 -10.19
C VAL A 81 9.34 -36.72 -9.24
N PRO A 82 9.16 -37.17 -7.98
CA PRO A 82 10.25 -37.60 -7.10
C PRO A 82 10.94 -38.85 -7.62
N GLU A 83 10.21 -39.79 -8.22
CA GLU A 83 10.79 -41.00 -8.82
C GLU A 83 11.58 -40.65 -10.08
N LEU A 84 11.00 -39.84 -10.97
CA LEU A 84 11.69 -39.31 -12.15
C LEU A 84 12.93 -38.49 -11.77
N ARG A 85 12.90 -37.73 -10.67
CA ARG A 85 14.08 -37.02 -10.14
C ARG A 85 15.19 -37.96 -9.68
N LYS A 86 14.88 -39.18 -9.21
CA LYS A 86 15.89 -40.19 -8.87
C LYS A 86 16.52 -40.80 -10.12
N LEU A 87 15.75 -40.88 -11.22
CA LEU A 87 16.20 -41.41 -12.51
C LEU A 87 16.98 -40.38 -13.34
N VAL A 88 16.84 -39.08 -13.06
CA VAL A 88 17.60 -38.04 -13.75
C VAL A 88 19.09 -38.14 -13.41
N PRO A 89 19.98 -38.32 -14.41
CA PRO A 89 21.41 -38.33 -14.18
C PRO A 89 21.90 -37.06 -13.47
N LYS A 90 22.81 -37.22 -12.50
CA LYS A 90 23.39 -36.10 -11.71
C LYS A 90 24.02 -34.99 -12.57
N SER A 91 24.38 -35.29 -13.82
CA SER A 91 24.87 -34.34 -14.81
C SER A 91 23.81 -33.33 -15.27
N LEU A 92 22.54 -33.74 -15.34
CA LEU A 92 21.41 -32.89 -15.74
C LEU A 92 20.71 -32.23 -14.54
N SER A 93 20.78 -32.84 -13.35
CA SER A 93 20.14 -32.32 -12.14
C SER A 93 20.82 -31.07 -11.54
N ARG A 94 21.96 -30.64 -12.11
CA ARG A 94 22.80 -29.54 -11.61
C ARG A 94 22.65 -28.22 -12.37
N VAL A 95 21.58 -28.01 -13.13
CA VAL A 95 21.14 -26.63 -13.45
C VAL A 95 20.33 -26.05 -12.26
N ALA A 96 20.84 -26.25 -11.05
CA ALA A 96 20.54 -25.30 -9.99
C ALA A 96 21.10 -23.98 -10.51
N ARG A 97 20.25 -22.95 -10.66
CA ARG A 97 20.71 -21.57 -10.83
C ARG A 97 21.86 -21.40 -9.85
N ARG A 98 23.10 -21.36 -10.34
CA ARG A 98 24.25 -21.04 -9.52
C ARG A 98 23.90 -19.66 -8.98
N ARG A 99 23.37 -19.58 -7.75
CA ARG A 99 23.57 -18.41 -6.92
C ARG A 99 25.08 -18.32 -6.89
N ARG A 100 25.64 -17.52 -7.80
CA ARG A 100 27.02 -17.07 -7.66
C ARG A 100 27.09 -16.64 -6.23
N GLN A 101 28.04 -17.19 -5.47
CA GLN A 101 28.36 -16.61 -4.18
C GLN A 101 28.76 -15.18 -4.51
N CYS A 102 27.82 -14.25 -4.36
CA CYS A 102 28.13 -12.84 -4.42
C CYS A 102 28.89 -12.60 -3.14
N ALA A 103 30.22 -12.65 -3.22
CA ALA A 103 31.03 -11.97 -2.23
C ALA A 103 30.51 -10.52 -2.20
N PRO A 104 30.08 -10.01 -1.03
CA PRO A 104 29.78 -8.59 -0.93
C PRO A 104 31.06 -7.86 -1.32
N LYS A 105 31.04 -7.18 -2.47
CA LYS A 105 32.14 -6.32 -2.90
C LYS A 105 32.10 -5.11 -1.98
N PHE A 106 32.71 -5.24 -0.80
CA PHE A 106 32.95 -4.09 0.05
C PHE A 106 33.99 -3.23 -0.63
N ASP A 107 33.51 -2.21 -1.34
CA ASP A 107 34.36 -1.23 -1.98
C ASP A 107 34.76 -0.20 -0.92
N ALA A 108 35.93 -0.42 -0.33
CA ALA A 108 36.43 0.37 0.80
C ALA A 108 36.55 1.86 0.45
N ASP A 109 36.76 2.18 -0.83
CA ASP A 109 36.88 3.55 -1.30
C ASP A 109 35.51 4.20 -1.46
N ALA A 110 34.51 3.46 -1.94
CA ALA A 110 33.11 3.93 -1.94
C ALA A 110 32.59 4.21 -0.51
N ALA A 111 33.00 3.39 0.48
CA ALA A 111 32.63 3.60 1.88
C ALA A 111 33.29 4.87 2.48
N LYS A 112 34.53 5.19 2.08
CA LYS A 112 35.20 6.44 2.47
C LYS A 112 34.51 7.64 1.83
N GLU A 113 34.16 7.56 0.55
CA GLU A 113 33.43 8.63 -0.14
C GLU A 113 32.04 8.87 0.45
N CYS A 114 31.32 7.81 0.86
CA CYS A 114 30.05 7.95 1.57
C CYS A 114 30.20 8.70 2.91
N LYS A 115 31.26 8.42 3.68
CA LYS A 115 31.55 9.17 4.92
C LYS A 115 31.88 10.64 4.65
N LYS A 116 32.65 10.94 3.60
CA LYS A 116 32.95 12.32 3.18
C LYS A 116 31.71 13.06 2.71
N LEU A 117 30.84 12.41 1.94
CA LEU A 117 29.57 12.98 1.48
C LEU A 117 28.64 13.29 2.64
N ALA A 118 28.51 12.37 3.61
CA ALA A 118 27.73 12.62 4.83
C ALA A 118 28.25 13.87 5.56
N GLN A 119 29.58 13.97 5.76
CA GLN A 119 30.19 15.15 6.39
C GLN A 119 29.92 16.45 5.61
N LYS A 120 29.96 16.42 4.27
CA LYS A 120 29.64 17.58 3.43
C LYS A 120 28.18 18.01 3.54
N LEU A 121 27.26 17.05 3.61
CA LEU A 121 25.83 17.34 3.80
C LEU A 121 25.57 17.99 5.17
N PHE A 122 26.17 17.45 6.24
CA PHE A 122 26.03 18.02 7.59
C PHE A 122 26.74 19.38 7.78
N LEU A 123 27.80 19.68 7.02
CA LEU A 123 28.46 20.99 7.04
C LEU A 123 27.68 22.07 6.28
N ASN A 124 26.96 21.70 5.22
CA ASN A 124 26.12 22.63 4.47
C ASN A 124 24.88 23.08 5.28
N ASP A 125 24.38 22.23 6.17
CA ASP A 125 23.26 22.57 7.07
C ASP A 125 23.68 23.57 8.17
N LEU A 126 24.97 23.67 8.50
CA LEU A 126 25.50 24.66 9.46
C LEU A 126 25.85 26.00 8.82
N HIS A 127 26.19 26.02 7.52
CA HIS A 127 26.47 27.27 6.80
C HIS A 127 25.22 27.92 6.17
N ALA A 128 24.11 27.18 6.06
CA ALA A 128 22.78 27.70 5.73
C ALA A 128 21.98 28.07 6.99
N GLY A 129 22.62 28.74 7.94
CA GLY A 129 21.91 29.44 9.00
C GLY A 129 21.13 30.62 8.44
N ILE A 130 19.81 30.60 8.66
CA ILE A 130 18.91 31.76 8.67
C ILE A 130 18.49 32.30 7.29
N LYS A 131 17.51 31.63 6.67
CA LYS A 131 16.31 32.35 6.20
C LYS A 131 15.06 31.56 6.58
N LYS A 132 14.41 32.03 7.65
CA LYS A 132 12.98 31.74 7.86
C LYS A 132 12.24 32.24 6.61
N SER A 133 11.80 31.34 5.75
CA SER A 133 10.66 31.60 4.88
C SER A 133 9.77 30.38 4.89
N SER A 134 8.85 30.43 5.85
CA SER A 134 7.57 29.74 5.78
C SER A 134 6.96 30.04 4.40
N SER A 135 7.05 29.07 3.49
CA SER A 135 6.15 28.96 2.35
C SER A 135 6.14 27.49 1.90
N PHE A 136 5.62 26.62 2.77
CA PHE A 136 5.13 25.33 2.31
C PHE A 136 3.79 25.60 1.63
N THR A 137 3.84 25.97 0.35
CA THR A 137 2.64 26.06 -0.48
C THR A 137 2.03 24.68 -0.60
N PHE A 138 0.94 24.49 0.14
CA PHE A 138 -0.02 23.43 -0.06
C PHE A 138 -0.65 23.64 -1.44
N ILE A 139 -0.17 22.91 -2.45
CA ILE A 139 -0.84 22.88 -3.75
C ILE A 139 -2.09 22.02 -3.58
N SER A 140 -3.18 22.70 -3.20
CA SER A 140 -4.54 22.24 -3.43
C SER A 140 -4.77 22.19 -4.95
N MET A 141 -4.63 21.00 -5.54
CA MET A 141 -5.18 20.79 -6.88
C MET A 141 -6.69 20.64 -6.75
N ARG A 142 -7.36 21.79 -6.83
CA ARG A 142 -8.77 21.91 -7.20
C ARG A 142 -8.86 21.61 -8.69
N GLU A 143 -8.98 20.34 -9.05
CA GLU A 143 -9.32 19.95 -10.40
C GLU A 143 -10.81 20.32 -10.61
N LYS A 144 -11.03 21.41 -11.35
CA LYS A 144 -12.33 21.79 -11.89
C LYS A 144 -12.74 20.69 -12.87
N LEU A 145 -13.74 19.89 -12.53
CA LEU A 145 -14.56 19.26 -13.55
C LEU A 145 -15.49 20.34 -14.07
N GLU A 146 -15.10 20.92 -15.20
CA GLU A 146 -15.98 21.68 -16.08
C GLU A 146 -17.11 20.76 -16.52
N LEU A 147 -18.31 21.11 -16.04
CA LEU A 147 -19.58 20.63 -16.56
C LEU A 147 -19.77 21.24 -17.94
N ASN A 148 -20.06 20.42 -18.96
CA ASN A 148 -20.69 20.84 -20.21
C ASN A 148 -21.19 19.60 -20.99
N PRO A 149 -22.18 19.75 -21.88
CA PRO A 149 -23.58 19.43 -21.61
C PRO A 149 -24.06 18.21 -22.43
N MET A 150 -25.12 17.54 -22.00
CA MET A 150 -25.87 16.67 -22.91
C MET A 150 -27.36 16.96 -22.83
N GLU A 151 -27.85 17.39 -23.99
CA GLU A 151 -29.23 17.44 -24.43
C GLU A 151 -29.93 16.08 -24.24
N MET A 152 -31.12 16.08 -23.65
CA MET A 152 -32.40 15.67 -24.26
C MET A 152 -33.52 15.92 -23.26
#